data_AF-A0A1I4FZS2-F1
#
_entry.id   AF-A0A1I4FZS2-F1
#
_cell.length_a   1.000
_cell.length_b   1.000
_cell.length_c   1.000
_cell.angle_alpha   90.00
_cell.angle_beta   90.00
_cell.angle_gamma   90.00
#
_symmetry.space_group_name_H-M   'P 1'
#
loop_
_entity.id
_entity.type
_entity.pdbx_description
1 polymer ?
#
loop_
_entity_poly.entity_id
_entity_poly.type
_entity_poly.pdbx_seq_one_letter_code
_entity_poly.pdbx_strand_id
1 'polypeptide(L)'
;MRQALRPVNFGKGLRDAMLAARPGLRAALSSAAFNMGNAVNDQIEAVKAYLLDLQDRICAALEAEDGGARFREDAWLREGGGGGRTRVLENGALIEKGGVNFSHVYGAGLPPSASAHRPELAGRGFQALGVSLVIHPRNPHVPTSHANVRLFVAEKEGEAPVWWFGGGFDLTPYYAVEEDCVFWHQVARDACAPFGTDVYPRFKAWCDRYFHLKHRNEPRGIGGLFFDDLNAWDFDTSFAFLRAVGDAYLQAYLPIVQKRKDTPYGAREREFQAYRRGRYVEFNLVYDRGTLFGLQSGGRTESILMSLPAEVRWGYDWKPEPGTPEARLTEYFLTDRDWLAGQP
;
A
#
# COMPACT_ATOMS: atom_id res chain seq x y z
N MET A 1 22.99 47.28 0.53
CA MET A 1 24.32 46.64 0.43
C MET A 1 24.52 45.78 1.68
N ARG A 2 24.11 44.51 1.71
CA ARG A 2 24.87 43.29 1.33
C ARG A 2 26.32 43.24 1.85
N GLN A 3 26.55 42.43 2.89
CA GLN A 3 27.72 41.55 3.11
C GLN A 3 27.28 40.49 4.15
N ALA A 4 26.78 39.33 3.74
CA ALA A 4 27.51 38.10 3.39
C ALA A 4 28.08 37.36 4.63
N LEU A 5 27.19 36.70 5.40
CA LEU A 5 27.55 35.60 6.30
C LEU A 5 27.75 34.34 5.44
N ARG A 6 28.97 33.78 5.47
CA ARG A 6 29.35 32.56 4.74
C ARG A 6 28.67 31.33 5.34
N PRO A 7 28.30 30.32 4.53
CA PRO A 7 27.77 29.07 5.03
C PRO A 7 28.90 28.26 5.72
N VAL A 8 28.67 27.84 6.97
CA VAL A 8 29.54 26.92 7.68
C VAL A 8 29.31 25.52 7.10
N ASN A 9 30.31 25.00 6.40
CA ASN A 9 30.29 23.69 5.75
C ASN A 9 30.64 22.60 6.78
N PHE A 10 29.63 21.98 7.39
CA PHE A 10 29.78 20.96 8.44
C PHE A 10 30.50 19.68 7.97
N GLY A 11 30.57 19.40 6.66
CA GLY A 11 31.24 18.22 6.11
C GLY A 11 32.77 18.22 6.25
N LYS A 12 33.40 19.39 6.43
CA LYS A 12 34.85 19.47 6.68
C LYS A 12 35.19 19.13 8.13
N GLY A 13 34.30 19.49 9.08
CA GLY A 13 34.52 19.29 10.51
C GLY A 13 34.61 17.82 10.93
N LEU A 14 33.81 16.92 10.32
CA LEU A 14 33.87 15.49 10.66
C LEU A 14 35.10 14.79 10.06
N ARG A 15 35.49 15.14 8.83
CA ARG A 15 36.73 14.64 8.21
C ARG A 15 37.97 15.14 8.95
N ASP A 16 37.99 16.40 9.35
CA ASP A 16 39.08 16.99 10.12
C ASP A 16 39.10 16.45 11.57
N ALA A 17 37.94 16.17 12.18
CA ALA A 17 37.82 15.52 13.49
C ALA A 17 38.23 14.04 13.45
N MET A 18 37.88 13.30 12.40
CA MET A 18 38.41 11.95 12.17
C MET A 18 39.93 12.02 11.99
N LEU A 19 40.44 12.95 11.18
CA LEU A 19 41.88 13.14 10.97
C LEU A 19 42.64 13.55 12.26
N ALA A 20 41.99 14.25 13.19
CA ALA A 20 42.58 14.67 14.47
C ALA A 20 42.32 13.70 15.65
N ALA A 21 41.45 12.70 15.50
CA ALA A 21 41.10 11.76 16.55
C ALA A 21 42.22 10.75 16.83
N ARG A 22 42.49 10.47 18.11
CA ARG A 22 43.43 9.39 18.54
C ARG A 22 43.01 8.06 17.90
N PRO A 23 43.94 7.15 17.56
CA PRO A 23 43.66 5.91 16.82
C PRO A 23 42.48 5.09 17.37
N GLY A 24 42.33 5.01 18.70
CA GLY A 24 41.22 4.30 19.36
C GLY A 24 39.84 4.93 19.12
N LEU A 25 39.74 6.25 18.97
CA LEU A 25 38.48 6.94 18.68
C LEU A 25 38.08 6.79 17.21
N ARG A 26 39.05 6.77 16.28
CA ARG A 26 38.78 6.43 14.87
C ARG A 26 38.28 4.99 14.70
N ALA A 27 38.92 4.03 15.39
CA ALA A 27 38.50 2.64 15.36
C ALA A 27 37.09 2.46 15.95
N ALA A 28 36.77 3.16 17.04
CA ALA A 28 35.43 3.15 17.64
C ALA A 28 34.36 3.77 16.72
N LEU A 29 34.64 4.90 16.07
CA LEU A 29 33.71 5.54 15.12
C LEU A 29 33.51 4.70 13.85
N SER A 30 34.58 4.10 13.33
CA SER A 30 34.52 3.18 12.18
C SER A 30 33.75 1.90 12.53
N SER A 31 33.97 1.33 13.72
CA SER A 31 33.22 0.18 14.22
C SER A 31 31.75 0.51 14.44
N ALA A 32 31.42 1.71 14.94
CA ALA A 32 30.05 2.15 15.14
C ALA A 32 29.31 2.34 13.81
N ALA A 33 29.95 2.94 12.81
CA ALA A 33 29.39 3.08 11.46
C ALA A 33 29.21 1.72 10.77
N PHE A 34 30.18 0.81 10.91
CA PHE A 34 30.09 -0.56 10.41
C PHE A 34 28.94 -1.35 11.07
N ASN A 35 28.81 -1.25 12.40
CA ASN A 35 27.72 -1.92 13.13
C ASN A 35 26.35 -1.35 12.78
N MET A 36 26.23 -0.04 12.54
CA MET A 36 24.97 0.58 12.07
C MET A 36 24.57 0.10 10.67
N GLY A 37 25.53 -0.01 9.73
CA GLY A 37 25.26 -0.53 8.39
C GLY A 37 24.78 -1.98 8.39
N ASN A 38 25.37 -2.83 9.25
CA ASN A 38 24.92 -4.22 9.38
C ASN A 38 23.50 -4.32 9.97
N ALA A 39 23.19 -3.52 11.00
CA ALA A 39 21.86 -3.54 11.62
C ALA A 39 20.73 -3.11 10.67
N VAL A 40 20.95 -2.10 9.83
CA VAL A 40 19.97 -1.65 8.82
C VAL A 40 19.75 -2.71 7.75
N ASN A 41 20.80 -3.39 7.32
CA ASN A 41 20.69 -4.50 6.37
C ASN A 41 19.90 -5.67 6.94
N ASP A 42 20.15 -6.05 8.21
CA ASP A 42 19.40 -7.11 8.89
C ASP A 42 17.91 -6.76 9.02
N GLN A 43 17.60 -5.50 9.32
CA GLN A 43 16.24 -4.97 9.36
C GLN A 43 15.53 -5.04 8.00
N ILE A 44 16.20 -4.64 6.91
CA ILE A 44 15.65 -4.72 5.56
C ILE A 44 15.40 -6.18 5.15
N GLU A 45 16.34 -7.09 5.42
CA GLU A 45 16.18 -8.50 5.06
C GLU A 45 15.07 -9.18 5.88
N ALA A 46 14.90 -8.81 7.16
CA ALA A 46 13.76 -9.28 7.96
C ALA A 46 12.40 -8.82 7.38
N VAL A 47 12.31 -7.55 6.96
CA VAL A 47 11.11 -7.01 6.31
C VAL A 47 10.86 -7.71 4.98
N LYS A 48 11.89 -7.90 4.17
CA LYS A 48 11.81 -8.60 2.89
C LYS A 48 11.33 -10.04 3.04
N ALA A 49 11.87 -10.78 4.01
CA ALA A 49 11.46 -12.15 4.29
C ALA A 49 9.97 -12.22 4.64
N TYR A 50 9.50 -11.33 5.51
CA TYR A 50 8.08 -11.21 5.83
C TYR A 50 7.22 -10.88 4.60
N LEU A 51 7.64 -9.93 3.77
CA LEU A 51 6.88 -9.51 2.59
C LEU A 51 6.75 -10.62 1.53
N LEU A 52 7.81 -11.41 1.32
CA LEU A 52 7.78 -12.56 0.42
C LEU A 52 6.83 -13.65 0.96
N ASP A 53 6.93 -13.97 2.24
CA ASP A 53 6.01 -14.90 2.91
C ASP A 53 4.55 -14.42 2.87
N LEU A 54 4.31 -13.13 3.10
CA LEU A 54 2.99 -12.52 2.99
C LEU A 54 2.41 -12.67 1.58
N GLN A 55 3.21 -12.41 0.53
CA GLN A 55 2.79 -12.64 -0.84
C GLN A 55 2.41 -14.12 -1.07
N ASP A 56 3.23 -15.04 -0.58
CA ASP A 56 3.00 -16.48 -0.72
C ASP A 56 1.70 -16.92 -0.03
N ARG A 57 1.46 -16.50 1.22
CA ARG A 57 0.23 -16.79 1.97
C ARG A 57 -1.02 -16.21 1.31
N ILE A 58 -0.95 -14.97 0.82
CA ILE A 58 -2.09 -14.33 0.15
C ILE A 58 -2.45 -15.07 -1.13
N CYS A 59 -1.45 -15.36 -1.98
CA CYS A 59 -1.69 -16.10 -3.22
C CYS A 59 -2.31 -17.47 -2.92
N ALA A 60 -1.74 -18.24 -1.98
CA ALA A 60 -2.23 -19.56 -1.65
C ALA A 60 -3.67 -19.56 -1.13
N ALA A 61 -4.02 -18.61 -0.25
CA ALA A 61 -5.38 -18.48 0.28
C ALA A 61 -6.40 -18.14 -0.82
N LEU A 62 -6.05 -17.22 -1.72
CA LEU A 62 -6.92 -16.78 -2.81
C LEU A 62 -7.09 -17.86 -3.90
N GLU A 63 -6.04 -18.62 -4.22
CA GLU A 63 -6.11 -19.77 -5.13
C GLU A 63 -7.03 -20.88 -4.57
N ALA A 64 -6.97 -21.12 -3.26
CA ALA A 64 -7.84 -22.09 -2.60
C ALA A 64 -9.32 -21.72 -2.72
N GLU A 65 -9.66 -20.43 -2.64
CA GLU A 65 -11.03 -19.96 -2.83
C GLU A 65 -11.49 -19.94 -4.28
N ASP A 66 -10.59 -19.66 -5.23
CA ASP A 66 -10.92 -19.72 -6.66
C ASP A 66 -11.23 -21.14 -7.12
N GLY A 67 -10.51 -22.14 -6.60
CA GLY A 67 -10.78 -23.55 -6.84
C GLY A 67 -10.32 -24.08 -8.21
N GLY A 68 -9.62 -23.27 -9.00
CA GLY A 68 -9.09 -23.72 -10.30
C GLY A 68 -7.92 -22.88 -10.85
N ALA A 69 -8.03 -21.56 -10.87
CA ALA A 69 -6.98 -20.70 -11.41
C ALA A 69 -5.84 -20.51 -10.41
N ARG A 70 -4.64 -20.21 -10.94
CA ARG A 70 -3.42 -19.97 -10.17
C ARG A 70 -2.78 -18.65 -10.56
N PHE A 71 -2.06 -18.04 -9.63
CA PHE A 71 -1.23 -16.90 -9.91
C PHE A 71 -0.01 -17.33 -10.75
N ARG A 72 0.10 -16.76 -11.95
CA ARG A 72 1.32 -16.85 -12.75
C ARG A 72 2.35 -15.89 -12.20
N GLU A 73 3.51 -16.42 -11.82
CA GLU A 73 4.65 -15.61 -11.40
C GLU A 73 5.45 -15.10 -12.61
N ASP A 74 5.84 -13.84 -12.53
CA ASP A 74 6.72 -13.12 -13.44
C ASP A 74 7.79 -12.42 -12.60
N ALA A 75 8.97 -13.04 -12.53
CA ALA A 75 10.13 -12.50 -11.83
C ALA A 75 10.93 -11.60 -12.77
N TRP A 76 11.30 -10.41 -12.29
CA TRP A 76 11.97 -9.40 -13.11
C TRP A 76 13.06 -8.66 -12.35
N LEU A 77 14.02 -8.14 -13.10
CA LEU A 77 15.12 -7.31 -12.59
C LEU A 77 14.99 -5.89 -13.13
N ARG A 78 15.46 -4.92 -12.34
CA ARG A 78 15.52 -3.51 -12.72
C ARG A 78 16.95 -3.14 -13.07
N GLU A 79 17.18 -2.52 -14.22
CA GLU A 79 18.51 -2.06 -14.65
C GLU A 79 19.19 -1.17 -13.60
N GLY A 80 18.42 -0.29 -12.96
CA GLY A 80 18.92 0.61 -11.90
C GLY A 80 19.10 -0.02 -10.52
N GLY A 81 18.91 -1.34 -10.36
CA GLY A 81 19.07 -2.06 -9.09
C GLY A 81 17.75 -2.63 -8.54
N GLY A 82 17.82 -3.89 -8.11
CA GLY A 82 16.70 -4.63 -7.53
C GLY A 82 15.81 -5.32 -8.57
N GLY A 83 14.53 -5.49 -8.24
CA GLY A 83 13.57 -6.22 -9.07
C GLY A 83 12.27 -6.50 -8.34
N GLY A 84 11.58 -7.56 -8.75
CA GLY A 84 10.34 -7.98 -8.11
C GLY A 84 9.81 -9.32 -8.57
N ARG A 85 8.75 -9.76 -7.90
CA ARG A 85 7.94 -10.93 -8.21
C ARG A 85 6.51 -10.45 -8.42
N THR A 86 6.10 -10.32 -9.67
CA THR A 86 4.70 -10.04 -10.02
C THR A 86 3.94 -11.36 -10.09
N ARG A 87 2.82 -11.47 -9.38
CA ARG A 87 1.94 -12.64 -9.45
C ARG A 87 0.56 -12.19 -9.91
N VAL A 88 0.09 -12.75 -11.01
CA VAL A 88 -1.18 -12.36 -11.64
C VAL A 88 -2.05 -13.58 -11.89
N LEU A 89 -3.30 -13.51 -11.51
CA LEU A 89 -4.35 -14.48 -11.80
C LEU A 89 -5.40 -13.79 -12.66
N GLU A 90 -5.72 -14.39 -13.81
CA GLU A 90 -6.74 -13.90 -14.73
C GLU A 90 -7.70 -15.03 -15.10
N ASN A 91 -8.95 -14.68 -15.37
CA ASN A 91 -9.99 -15.61 -15.82
C ASN A 91 -10.26 -16.76 -14.84
N GLY A 92 -10.11 -16.51 -13.53
CA GLY A 92 -10.54 -17.43 -12.48
C GLY A 92 -12.05 -17.56 -12.39
N ALA A 93 -12.49 -18.62 -11.70
CA ALA A 93 -13.90 -18.89 -11.45
C ALA A 93 -14.49 -17.84 -10.50
N LEU A 94 -13.70 -17.45 -9.49
CA LEU A 94 -14.04 -16.45 -8.49
C LEU A 94 -13.26 -15.15 -8.73
N ILE A 95 -11.95 -15.23 -8.95
CA ILE A 95 -11.08 -14.08 -9.16
C ILE A 95 -11.00 -13.81 -10.66
N GLU A 96 -11.75 -12.82 -11.13
CA GLU A 96 -11.77 -12.48 -12.55
C GLU A 96 -10.44 -11.88 -13.00
N LYS A 97 -9.86 -11.02 -12.17
CA LYS A 97 -8.49 -10.52 -12.30
C LYS A 97 -7.95 -10.18 -10.91
N GLY A 98 -6.76 -10.63 -10.61
CA GLY A 98 -6.09 -10.26 -9.37
C GLY A 98 -4.59 -10.27 -9.55
N GLY A 99 -3.90 -9.43 -8.79
CA GLY A 99 -2.46 -9.56 -8.68
C GLY A 99 -1.95 -9.16 -7.31
N VAL A 100 -0.84 -9.80 -6.94
CA VAL A 100 -0.16 -9.65 -5.66
C VAL A 100 1.30 -9.45 -6.01
N ASN A 101 1.78 -8.22 -5.97
CA ASN A 101 3.08 -7.84 -6.47
C ASN A 101 4.03 -7.56 -5.31
N PHE A 102 5.16 -8.27 -5.30
CA PHE A 102 6.31 -7.93 -4.48
C PHE A 102 7.33 -7.17 -5.33
N SER A 103 7.93 -6.13 -4.76
CA SER A 103 9.12 -5.48 -5.32
C SER A 103 10.12 -5.14 -4.22
N HIS A 104 11.40 -5.14 -4.59
CA HIS A 104 12.51 -4.58 -3.81
C HIS A 104 13.44 -3.91 -4.81
N VAL A 105 13.36 -2.58 -4.88
CA VAL A 105 14.12 -1.74 -5.78
C VAL A 105 15.07 -0.86 -4.99
N TYR A 106 16.25 -0.61 -5.55
CA TYR A 106 17.24 0.26 -4.92
C TYR A 106 18.00 1.05 -5.97
N GLY A 107 18.74 2.07 -5.55
CA GLY A 107 19.54 2.90 -6.45
C GLY A 107 20.38 3.95 -5.71
N ALA A 108 21.33 4.54 -6.41
CA ALA A 108 22.27 5.51 -5.83
C ALA A 108 21.67 6.88 -5.49
N GLY A 109 20.44 7.17 -5.95
CA GLY A 109 19.76 8.43 -5.71
C GLY A 109 18.29 8.40 -6.14
N LEU A 110 17.46 9.19 -5.46
CA LEU A 110 16.07 9.39 -5.85
C LEU A 110 15.94 10.28 -7.09
N PRO A 111 14.90 10.10 -7.92
CA PRO A 111 14.54 11.07 -8.93
C PRO A 111 14.31 12.47 -8.31
N PRO A 112 14.67 13.58 -8.99
CA PRO A 112 14.47 14.92 -8.46
C PRO A 112 13.02 15.22 -8.01
N SER A 113 12.03 14.60 -8.65
CA SER A 113 10.62 14.71 -8.28
C SER A 113 10.30 14.12 -6.90
N ALA A 114 11.01 13.06 -6.48
CA ALA A 114 10.82 12.42 -5.17
C ALA A 114 11.57 13.14 -4.03
N SER A 115 12.66 13.85 -4.34
CA SER A 115 13.44 14.60 -3.35
C SER A 115 13.05 16.09 -3.23
N ALA A 116 12.26 16.63 -4.16
CA ALA A 116 11.92 18.07 -4.20
C ALA A 116 11.28 18.59 -2.91
N HIS A 117 10.56 17.73 -2.19
CA HIS A 117 9.91 18.05 -0.92
C HIS A 117 10.56 17.42 0.30
N ARG A 118 11.72 16.74 0.13
CA ARG A 118 12.45 16.04 1.20
C ARG A 118 13.97 16.29 1.07
N PRO A 119 14.46 17.47 1.45
CA PRO A 119 15.88 17.84 1.33
C PRO A 119 16.83 16.85 2.01
N GLU A 120 16.38 16.21 3.08
CA GLU A 120 17.10 15.17 3.83
C GLU A 120 17.44 13.93 2.99
N LEU A 121 16.75 13.71 1.87
CA LEU A 121 17.01 12.61 0.94
C LEU A 121 18.05 12.93 -0.14
N ALA A 122 18.49 14.20 -0.23
CA ALA A 122 19.42 14.63 -1.27
C ALA A 122 20.78 13.94 -1.14
N GLY A 123 21.22 13.29 -2.23
CA GLY A 123 22.51 12.61 -2.29
C GLY A 123 22.59 11.31 -1.47
N ARG A 124 21.45 10.76 -1.05
CA ARG A 124 21.35 9.44 -0.40
C ARG A 124 21.04 8.35 -1.44
N GLY A 125 21.63 7.18 -1.25
CA GLY A 125 21.13 5.96 -1.87
C GLY A 125 19.78 5.57 -1.26
N PHE A 126 18.95 4.83 -1.99
CA PHE A 126 17.64 4.42 -1.50
C PHE A 126 17.37 2.95 -1.75
N GLN A 127 16.49 2.40 -0.91
CA GLN A 127 15.85 1.11 -1.09
C GLN A 127 14.36 1.26 -0.79
N ALA A 128 13.52 0.63 -1.60
CA ALA A 128 12.09 0.54 -1.37
C ALA A 128 11.63 -0.88 -1.65
N LEU A 129 10.91 -1.47 -0.71
CA LEU A 129 10.36 -2.81 -0.83
C LEU A 129 8.95 -2.88 -0.27
N GLY A 130 8.11 -3.70 -0.88
CA GLY A 130 6.72 -3.82 -0.46
C GLY A 130 5.94 -4.89 -1.21
N VAL A 131 4.77 -5.19 -0.66
CA VAL A 131 3.70 -5.95 -1.33
C VAL A 131 2.56 -4.98 -1.65
N SER A 132 2.05 -5.02 -2.87
CA SER A 132 0.83 -4.33 -3.28
C SER A 132 -0.06 -5.29 -4.04
N LEU A 133 -1.35 -5.26 -3.76
CA LEU A 133 -2.31 -6.16 -4.39
C LEU A 133 -3.63 -5.47 -4.69
N VAL A 134 -4.29 -5.95 -5.73
CA VAL A 134 -5.69 -5.63 -6.04
C VAL A 134 -6.35 -6.91 -6.52
N ILE A 135 -7.52 -7.22 -5.96
CA ILE A 135 -8.31 -8.39 -6.30
C ILE A 135 -9.68 -7.92 -6.81
N HIS A 136 -10.02 -8.31 -8.04
CA HIS A 136 -11.31 -8.06 -8.67
C HIS A 136 -12.08 -9.39 -8.83
N PRO A 137 -13.02 -9.69 -7.92
CA PRO A 137 -13.85 -10.88 -8.04
C PRO A 137 -14.83 -10.78 -9.21
N ARG A 138 -15.18 -11.94 -9.78
CA ARG A 138 -16.23 -12.13 -10.77
C ARG A 138 -17.61 -11.89 -10.17
N ASN A 139 -17.89 -12.41 -8.97
CA ASN A 139 -19.21 -12.24 -8.36
C ASN A 139 -19.38 -10.79 -7.84
N PRO A 140 -20.39 -10.01 -8.28
CA PRO A 140 -20.67 -8.64 -7.80
C PRO A 140 -20.92 -8.53 -6.29
N HIS A 141 -21.29 -9.62 -5.64
CA HIS A 141 -21.49 -9.65 -4.18
C HIS A 141 -20.17 -9.79 -3.41
N VAL A 142 -19.06 -10.12 -4.07
CA VAL A 142 -17.73 -10.09 -3.46
C VAL A 142 -17.06 -8.76 -3.82
N PRO A 143 -16.69 -7.94 -2.82
CA PRO A 143 -16.05 -6.64 -3.07
C PRO A 143 -14.71 -6.77 -3.77
N THR A 144 -14.35 -5.77 -4.59
CA THR A 144 -12.94 -5.54 -4.90
C THR A 144 -12.20 -5.16 -3.61
N SER A 145 -10.97 -5.63 -3.46
CA SER A 145 -10.11 -5.20 -2.34
C SER A 145 -8.73 -4.80 -2.82
N HIS A 146 -8.09 -3.93 -2.05
CA HIS A 146 -6.72 -3.50 -2.24
C HIS A 146 -5.98 -3.57 -0.90
N ALA A 147 -4.70 -3.91 -0.96
CA ALA A 147 -3.80 -3.76 0.17
C ALA A 147 -2.39 -3.38 -0.29
N ASN A 148 -1.68 -2.66 0.58
CA ASN A 148 -0.28 -2.36 0.40
C ASN A 148 0.43 -2.33 1.75
N VAL A 149 1.66 -2.85 1.79
CA VAL A 149 2.58 -2.69 2.92
C VAL A 149 3.99 -2.51 2.36
N ARG A 150 4.69 -1.46 2.77
CA ARG A 150 5.99 -1.08 2.21
C ARG A 150 6.92 -0.44 3.24
N LEU A 151 8.22 -0.60 3.01
CA LEU A 151 9.30 0.10 3.69
C LEU A 151 10.06 0.94 2.66
N PHE A 152 10.42 2.16 3.06
CA PHE A 152 11.40 2.98 2.38
C PHE A 152 12.59 3.24 3.30
N VAL A 153 13.81 3.15 2.77
CA VAL A 153 15.06 3.47 3.47
C VAL A 153 15.95 4.30 2.55
N ALA A 154 16.55 5.37 3.08
CA ALA A 154 17.56 6.18 2.41
C ALA A 154 18.82 6.36 3.27
N GLU A 155 19.96 6.01 2.69
CA GLU A 155 21.24 5.87 3.39
C GLU A 155 22.32 6.73 2.75
N LYS A 156 23.22 7.23 3.59
CA LYS A 156 24.42 7.94 3.16
C LYS A 156 25.50 7.74 4.21
N GLU A 157 26.71 7.46 3.74
CA GLU A 157 27.85 7.18 4.62
C GLU A 157 28.07 8.34 5.61
N GLY A 158 28.17 8.00 6.90
CA GLY A 158 28.38 8.96 7.97
C GLY A 158 27.12 9.72 8.43
N GLU A 159 25.95 9.44 7.87
CA GLU A 159 24.67 10.01 8.30
C GLU A 159 23.70 8.91 8.75
N ALA A 160 22.83 9.22 9.74
CA ALA A 160 21.78 8.31 10.15
C ALA A 160 20.81 8.01 8.98
N PRO A 161 20.30 6.77 8.84
CA PRO A 161 19.35 6.43 7.79
C PRO A 161 18.02 7.15 8.00
N VAL A 162 17.38 7.56 6.90
CA VAL A 162 15.99 8.03 6.89
C VAL A 162 15.12 6.88 6.44
N TRP A 163 14.10 6.54 7.20
CA TRP A 163 13.20 5.44 6.85
C TRP A 163 11.77 5.78 7.26
N TRP A 164 10.82 5.09 6.62
CA TRP A 164 9.43 5.07 7.05
C TRP A 164 8.71 3.87 6.45
N PHE A 165 7.68 3.42 7.15
CA PHE A 165 6.71 2.47 6.63
C PHE A 165 5.50 3.19 6.05
N GLY A 166 4.82 2.51 5.13
CA GLY A 166 3.53 2.93 4.61
C GLY A 166 2.70 1.72 4.24
N GLY A 167 1.39 1.91 4.11
CA GLY A 167 0.51 0.82 3.76
C GLY A 167 -0.94 1.06 4.13
N GLY A 168 -1.67 -0.05 4.23
CA GLY A 168 -3.10 -0.07 4.47
C GLY A 168 -3.82 -1.12 3.65
N PHE A 169 -5.11 -1.23 3.87
CA PHE A 169 -6.02 -2.04 3.07
C PHE A 169 -7.38 -1.35 3.01
N ASP A 170 -8.10 -1.53 1.91
CA ASP A 170 -9.42 -0.94 1.71
C ASP A 170 -10.34 -1.84 0.88
N LEU A 171 -11.65 -1.69 1.10
CA LEU A 171 -12.69 -2.52 0.50
C LEU A 171 -13.60 -1.68 -0.41
N THR A 172 -13.81 -2.15 -1.63
CA THR A 172 -14.62 -1.51 -2.66
C THR A 172 -15.78 -2.42 -3.07
N PRO A 173 -16.93 -2.37 -2.36
CA PRO A 173 -18.09 -3.19 -2.65
C PRO A 173 -18.89 -2.67 -3.86
N TYR A 174 -19.70 -3.56 -4.43
CA TYR A 174 -20.71 -3.23 -5.43
C TYR A 174 -22.11 -3.38 -4.84
N TYR A 175 -22.42 -4.57 -4.34
CA TYR A 175 -23.61 -4.85 -3.53
C TYR A 175 -23.19 -5.04 -2.09
N ALA A 176 -22.99 -3.92 -1.39
CA ALA A 176 -22.45 -3.91 -0.05
C ALA A 176 -23.42 -4.53 0.98
N VAL A 177 -22.84 -5.27 1.94
CA VAL A 177 -23.56 -5.77 3.12
C VAL A 177 -22.99 -5.11 4.36
N GLU A 178 -23.86 -4.59 5.22
CA GLU A 178 -23.47 -3.82 6.40
C GLU A 178 -22.63 -4.64 7.39
N GLU A 179 -23.01 -5.89 7.61
CA GLU A 179 -22.25 -6.82 8.45
C GLU A 179 -20.80 -7.00 7.97
N ASP A 180 -20.57 -7.05 6.65
CA ASP A 180 -19.22 -7.18 6.09
C ASP A 180 -18.42 -5.89 6.28
N CYS A 181 -19.07 -4.73 6.18
CA CYS A 181 -18.44 -3.43 6.43
C CYS A 181 -18.01 -3.32 7.90
N VAL A 182 -18.90 -3.70 8.83
CA VAL A 182 -18.61 -3.73 10.27
C VAL A 182 -17.47 -4.70 10.55
N PHE A 183 -17.54 -5.94 10.05
CA PHE A 183 -16.51 -6.95 10.25
C PHE A 183 -15.14 -6.50 9.72
N TRP A 184 -15.09 -5.94 8.50
CA TRP A 184 -13.86 -5.40 7.90
C TRP A 184 -13.19 -4.35 8.80
N HIS A 185 -13.99 -3.42 9.32
CA HIS A 185 -13.50 -2.35 10.19
C HIS A 185 -13.19 -2.83 11.62
N GLN A 186 -13.87 -3.87 12.12
CA GLN A 186 -13.53 -4.51 13.40
C GLN A 186 -12.14 -5.15 13.34
N VAL A 187 -11.85 -5.94 12.30
CA VAL A 187 -10.53 -6.55 12.10
C VAL A 187 -9.44 -5.48 11.96
N ALA A 188 -9.72 -4.39 11.24
CA ALA A 188 -8.82 -3.24 11.14
C ALA A 188 -8.55 -2.58 12.50
N ARG A 189 -9.58 -2.35 13.31
CA ARG A 189 -9.44 -1.79 14.67
C ARG A 189 -8.61 -2.71 15.55
N ASP A 190 -8.91 -4.00 15.54
CA ASP A 190 -8.26 -4.98 16.40
C ASP A 190 -6.77 -5.14 16.05
N ALA A 191 -6.41 -5.05 14.76
CA ALA A 191 -5.01 -4.99 14.32
C ALA A 191 -4.27 -3.73 14.80
N CYS A 192 -4.97 -2.60 14.93
CA CYS A 192 -4.41 -1.35 15.45
C CYS A 192 -4.35 -1.29 16.99
N ALA A 193 -5.22 -2.00 17.70
CA ALA A 193 -5.41 -1.86 19.14
C ALA A 193 -4.11 -1.98 19.98
N PRO A 194 -3.16 -2.91 19.68
CA PRO A 194 -1.90 -3.01 20.43
C PRO A 194 -0.97 -1.80 20.30
N PHE A 195 -1.20 -0.92 19.32
CA PHE A 195 -0.30 0.19 18.97
C PHE A 195 -0.81 1.55 19.45
N GLY A 196 -1.99 1.59 20.06
CA GLY A 196 -2.60 2.80 20.60
C GLY A 196 -4.06 2.97 20.20
N THR A 197 -4.85 3.57 21.08
CA THR A 197 -6.29 3.79 20.87
C THR A 197 -6.60 4.79 19.76
N ASP A 198 -5.65 5.67 19.41
CA ASP A 198 -5.78 6.67 18.35
C ASP A 198 -5.37 6.15 16.96
N VAL A 199 -4.74 4.97 16.88
CA VAL A 199 -4.16 4.44 15.64
C VAL A 199 -5.24 4.13 14.60
N TYR A 200 -6.27 3.37 14.96
CA TYR A 200 -7.38 3.06 14.05
C TYR A 200 -8.14 4.32 13.61
N PRO A 201 -8.64 5.19 14.52
CA PRO A 201 -9.34 6.40 14.11
C PRO A 201 -8.52 7.28 13.16
N ARG A 202 -7.22 7.44 13.42
CA ARG A 202 -6.32 8.23 12.58
C ARG A 202 -6.17 7.65 11.17
N PHE A 203 -5.88 6.36 11.07
CA PHE A 203 -5.60 5.71 9.79
C PHE A 203 -6.87 5.37 9.00
N LYS A 204 -8.00 5.14 9.66
CA LYS A 204 -9.32 5.07 9.02
C LYS A 204 -9.69 6.40 8.40
N ALA A 205 -9.62 7.49 9.17
CA ALA A 205 -9.94 8.82 8.64
C ALA A 205 -8.97 9.24 7.51
N TRP A 206 -7.72 8.78 7.54
CA TRP A 206 -6.80 8.99 6.42
C TRP A 206 -7.20 8.17 5.19
N CYS A 207 -7.64 6.92 5.37
CA CYS A 207 -8.17 6.09 4.28
C CYS A 207 -9.34 6.79 3.56
N ASP A 208 -10.30 7.32 4.31
CA ASP A 208 -11.46 8.04 3.76
C ASP A 208 -11.01 9.24 2.92
N ARG A 209 -10.08 10.06 3.44
CA ARG A 209 -9.57 11.24 2.72
C ARG A 209 -8.73 10.89 1.50
N TYR A 210 -7.96 9.80 1.56
CA TYR A 210 -7.05 9.41 0.48
C TYR A 210 -7.83 8.82 -0.71
N PHE A 211 -8.74 7.88 -0.44
CA PHE A 211 -9.50 7.15 -1.45
C PHE A 211 -10.80 7.87 -1.82
N HIS A 212 -10.71 9.16 -2.15
CA HIS A 212 -11.86 10.00 -2.50
C HIS A 212 -11.78 10.53 -3.94
N LEU A 213 -12.80 10.26 -4.76
CA LEU A 213 -12.89 10.77 -6.12
C LEU A 213 -13.44 12.19 -6.10
N LYS A 214 -12.54 13.19 -6.03
CA LYS A 214 -12.92 14.61 -5.87
C LYS A 214 -13.90 15.10 -6.94
N HIS A 215 -13.75 14.67 -8.19
CA HIS A 215 -14.63 15.08 -9.29
C HIS A 215 -16.01 14.38 -9.28
N ARG A 216 -16.17 13.32 -8.48
CA ARG A 216 -17.46 12.64 -8.24
C ARG A 216 -18.06 13.00 -6.88
N ASN A 217 -17.25 13.57 -5.99
CA ASN A 217 -17.56 13.72 -4.56
C ASN A 217 -18.04 12.40 -3.95
N GLU A 218 -17.28 11.34 -4.21
CA GLU A 218 -17.66 9.96 -3.88
C GLU A 218 -16.42 9.18 -3.38
N PRO A 219 -16.50 8.52 -2.22
CA PRO A 219 -15.48 7.57 -1.77
C PRO A 219 -15.31 6.43 -2.78
N ARG A 220 -14.08 5.95 -2.98
CA ARG A 220 -13.82 4.78 -3.84
C ARG A 220 -14.51 3.53 -3.31
N GLY A 221 -14.59 3.40 -1.99
CA GLY A 221 -15.11 2.24 -1.28
C GLY A 221 -15.50 2.60 0.15
N ILE A 222 -15.68 1.59 1.01
CA ILE A 222 -16.08 1.77 2.42
C ILE A 222 -14.90 2.03 3.36
N GLY A 223 -13.71 2.20 2.80
CA GLY A 223 -12.47 2.51 3.53
C GLY A 223 -11.79 1.28 4.13
N GLY A 224 -11.06 1.51 5.22
CA GLY A 224 -10.19 0.55 5.88
C GLY A 224 -9.08 1.31 6.59
N LEU A 225 -7.82 0.96 6.33
CA LEU A 225 -6.66 1.66 6.87
C LEU A 225 -5.84 2.29 5.74
N PHE A 226 -5.31 3.48 5.98
CA PHE A 226 -4.25 4.07 5.17
C PHE A 226 -3.25 4.80 6.06
N PHE A 227 -1.96 4.55 5.84
CA PHE A 227 -0.87 5.25 6.49
C PHE A 227 0.33 5.40 5.55
N ASP A 228 1.08 6.46 5.78
CA ASP A 228 2.32 6.78 5.10
C ASP A 228 3.20 7.53 6.09
N ASP A 229 4.50 7.63 5.81
CA ASP A 229 5.46 8.32 6.68
C ASP A 229 5.45 7.83 8.14
N LEU A 230 5.20 6.53 8.36
CA LEU A 230 5.22 5.93 9.68
C LEU A 230 6.66 5.67 10.13
N ASN A 231 7.19 6.59 10.94
CA ASN A 231 8.50 6.48 11.59
C ASN A 231 8.55 7.17 12.98
N ALA A 232 7.38 7.44 13.57
CA ALA A 232 7.26 8.07 14.88
C ALA A 232 7.55 7.10 16.04
N TRP A 233 7.37 5.79 15.82
CA TRP A 233 7.80 4.74 16.74
C TRP A 233 9.19 4.25 16.37
N ASP A 234 9.80 3.44 17.23
CA ASP A 234 10.99 2.69 16.85
C ASP A 234 10.70 1.73 15.67
N PHE A 235 11.78 1.28 15.02
CA PHE A 235 11.67 0.45 13.82
C PHE A 235 10.93 -0.86 14.09
N ASP A 236 11.21 -1.52 15.22
CA ASP A 236 10.66 -2.84 15.54
C ASP A 236 9.15 -2.75 15.82
N THR A 237 8.72 -1.71 16.56
CA THR A 237 7.30 -1.41 16.76
C THR A 237 6.60 -1.08 15.44
N SER A 238 7.23 -0.26 14.58
CA SER A 238 6.67 0.10 13.27
C SER A 238 6.58 -1.10 12.33
N PHE A 239 7.57 -1.99 12.36
CA PHE A 239 7.56 -3.23 11.60
C PHE A 239 6.50 -4.21 12.15
N ALA A 240 6.35 -4.32 13.47
CA ALA A 240 5.28 -5.11 14.07
C ALA A 240 3.89 -4.60 13.64
N PHE A 241 3.69 -3.28 13.55
CA PHE A 241 2.46 -2.70 13.03
C PHE A 241 2.24 -3.03 11.54
N LEU A 242 3.27 -2.92 10.70
CA LEU A 242 3.20 -3.32 9.30
C LEU A 242 2.81 -4.80 9.15
N ARG A 243 3.34 -5.68 10.00
CA ARG A 243 2.94 -7.09 10.01
C ARG A 243 1.48 -7.27 10.40
N ALA A 244 1.05 -6.63 11.49
CA ALA A 244 -0.34 -6.67 11.93
C ALA A 244 -1.32 -6.24 10.82
N VAL A 245 -1.01 -5.16 10.08
CA VAL A 245 -1.84 -4.71 8.96
C VAL A 245 -1.81 -5.68 7.78
N GLY A 246 -0.63 -6.18 7.41
CA GLY A 246 -0.51 -7.12 6.28
C GLY A 246 -1.24 -8.43 6.54
N ASP A 247 -1.12 -8.98 7.75
CA ASP A 247 -1.81 -10.22 8.14
C ASP A 247 -3.33 -10.02 8.31
N ALA A 248 -3.75 -8.86 8.82
CA ALA A 248 -5.16 -8.51 9.01
C ALA A 248 -5.94 -8.45 7.68
N TYR A 249 -5.28 -8.13 6.55
CA TYR A 249 -5.94 -8.11 5.24
C TYR A 249 -6.61 -9.45 4.91
N LEU A 250 -5.91 -10.58 5.06
CA LEU A 250 -6.50 -11.90 4.80
C LEU A 250 -7.57 -12.26 5.84
N GLN A 251 -7.32 -11.94 7.11
CA GLN A 251 -8.27 -12.18 8.20
C GLN A 251 -9.60 -11.44 7.96
N ALA A 252 -9.54 -10.25 7.35
CA ALA A 252 -10.71 -9.45 7.03
C ALA A 252 -11.35 -9.86 5.69
N TYR A 253 -10.55 -10.08 4.63
CA TYR A 253 -11.08 -10.29 3.28
C TYR A 253 -11.61 -11.70 3.05
N LEU A 254 -10.90 -12.72 3.53
CA LEU A 254 -11.21 -14.12 3.22
C LEU A 254 -12.61 -14.55 3.72
N PRO A 255 -13.04 -14.20 4.95
CA PRO A 255 -14.39 -14.53 5.41
C PRO A 255 -15.49 -13.86 4.58
N ILE A 256 -15.26 -12.63 4.11
CA ILE A 256 -16.19 -11.92 3.21
C ILE A 256 -16.27 -12.67 1.88
N VAL A 257 -15.13 -13.03 1.29
CA VAL A 257 -15.08 -13.82 0.05
C VAL A 257 -15.85 -15.13 0.20
N GLN A 258 -15.55 -15.91 1.23
CA GLN A 258 -16.19 -17.20 1.49
C GLN A 258 -17.70 -17.09 1.67
N LYS A 259 -18.16 -16.04 2.37
CA LYS A 259 -19.59 -15.82 2.62
C LYS A 259 -20.36 -15.38 1.37
N ARG A 260 -19.70 -14.69 0.44
CA ARG A 260 -20.36 -14.04 -0.70
C ARG A 260 -20.15 -14.73 -2.04
N LYS A 261 -19.11 -15.56 -2.21
CA LYS A 261 -18.69 -16.14 -3.49
C LYS A 261 -19.79 -16.91 -4.25
N ASP A 262 -20.68 -17.57 -3.52
CA ASP A 262 -21.76 -18.39 -4.10
C ASP A 262 -23.11 -17.65 -4.22
N THR A 263 -23.14 -16.34 -3.95
CA THR A 263 -24.37 -15.55 -4.03
C THR A 263 -24.83 -15.46 -5.49
N PRO A 264 -26.06 -15.89 -5.86
CA PRO A 264 -26.53 -15.80 -7.24
C PRO A 264 -26.59 -14.35 -7.72
N TYR A 265 -26.17 -14.11 -8.96
CA TYR A 265 -26.22 -12.78 -9.58
C TYR A 265 -26.66 -12.87 -11.05
N GLY A 266 -27.22 -11.77 -11.55
CA GLY A 266 -27.68 -11.64 -12.94
C GLY A 266 -26.90 -10.64 -13.79
N ALA A 267 -27.34 -10.47 -15.05
CA ALA A 267 -26.73 -9.53 -16.00
C ALA A 267 -26.77 -8.08 -15.48
N ARG A 268 -27.87 -7.65 -14.85
CA ARG A 268 -28.01 -6.31 -14.26
C ARG A 268 -26.88 -6.02 -13.27
N GLU A 269 -26.58 -6.98 -12.40
CA GLU A 269 -25.59 -6.81 -11.33
C GLU A 269 -24.17 -6.81 -11.87
N ARG A 270 -23.91 -7.61 -12.91
CA ARG A 270 -22.63 -7.57 -13.65
C ARG A 270 -22.43 -6.28 -14.42
N GLU A 271 -23.47 -5.73 -15.04
CA GLU A 271 -23.39 -4.43 -15.71
C GLU A 271 -23.11 -3.30 -14.71
N PHE A 272 -23.77 -3.31 -13.55
CA PHE A 272 -23.49 -2.34 -12.48
C PHE A 272 -22.06 -2.50 -11.94
N GLN A 273 -21.59 -3.73 -11.74
CA GLN A 273 -20.22 -4.00 -11.33
C GLN A 273 -19.21 -3.41 -12.31
N ALA A 274 -19.38 -3.64 -13.62
CA ALA A 274 -18.51 -3.07 -14.66
C ALA A 274 -18.55 -1.53 -14.67
N TYR A 275 -19.73 -0.94 -14.45
CA TYR A 275 -19.87 0.51 -14.30
C TYR A 275 -19.10 1.04 -13.09
N ARG A 276 -19.26 0.40 -11.92
CA ARG A 276 -18.56 0.78 -10.68
C ARG A 276 -17.06 0.56 -10.76
N ARG A 277 -16.60 -0.47 -11.49
CA ARG A 277 -15.18 -0.66 -11.81
C ARG A 277 -14.61 0.50 -12.65
N GLY A 278 -15.44 1.18 -13.44
CA GLY A 278 -15.07 2.44 -14.10
C GLY A 278 -14.61 3.52 -13.10
N ARG A 279 -15.24 3.62 -11.91
CA ARG A 279 -14.78 4.52 -10.83
C ARG A 279 -13.44 4.09 -10.24
N TYR A 280 -13.20 2.79 -10.15
CA TYR A 280 -11.90 2.28 -9.69
C TYR A 280 -10.77 2.71 -10.64
N VAL A 281 -11.01 2.61 -11.95
CA VAL A 281 -10.09 3.10 -12.98
C VAL A 281 -9.91 4.62 -12.91
N GLU A 282 -11.01 5.38 -12.77
CA GLU A 282 -10.95 6.85 -12.58
C GLU A 282 -10.04 7.23 -11.41
N PHE A 283 -10.17 6.55 -10.26
CA PHE A 283 -9.31 6.83 -9.11
C PHE A 283 -7.83 6.52 -9.40
N ASN A 284 -7.53 5.31 -9.88
CA ASN A 284 -6.15 4.88 -10.05
C ASN A 284 -5.41 5.73 -11.09
N LEU A 285 -6.07 6.16 -12.17
CA LEU A 285 -5.43 6.92 -13.23
C LEU A 285 -5.41 8.44 -13.00
N VAL A 286 -6.27 8.99 -12.12
CA VAL A 286 -6.37 10.45 -11.90
C VAL A 286 -5.81 10.88 -10.55
N TYR A 287 -5.91 10.05 -9.50
CA TYR A 287 -5.63 10.47 -8.12
C TYR A 287 -4.59 9.62 -7.40
N ASP A 288 -4.45 8.34 -7.74
CA ASP A 288 -3.52 7.49 -7.02
C ASP A 288 -2.06 7.91 -7.23
N ARG A 289 -1.44 8.41 -6.16
CA ARG A 289 -0.08 8.93 -6.19
C ARG A 289 0.93 7.85 -6.61
N GLY A 290 0.71 6.61 -6.16
CA GLY A 290 1.59 5.48 -6.48
C GLY A 290 1.59 5.16 -7.97
N THR A 291 0.40 5.05 -8.57
CA THR A 291 0.22 4.81 -10.01
C THR A 291 0.82 5.93 -10.85
N LEU A 292 0.47 7.20 -10.55
CA LEU A 292 0.98 8.36 -11.30
C LEU A 292 2.50 8.44 -11.24
N PHE A 293 3.08 8.33 -10.04
CA PHE A 293 4.53 8.35 -9.86
C PHE A 293 5.21 7.19 -10.58
N GLY A 294 4.69 5.97 -10.47
CA GLY A 294 5.24 4.79 -11.12
C GLY A 294 5.29 4.95 -12.64
N LEU A 295 4.21 5.42 -13.27
CA LEU A 295 4.17 5.63 -14.72
C LEU A 295 5.09 6.77 -15.18
N GLN A 296 5.14 7.87 -14.43
CA GLN A 296 5.95 9.04 -14.78
C GLN A 296 7.46 8.82 -14.55
N SER A 297 7.83 7.91 -13.65
CA SER A 297 9.23 7.61 -13.30
C SER A 297 9.82 6.43 -14.08
N GLY A 298 9.10 5.88 -15.07
CA GLY A 298 9.56 4.72 -15.84
C GLY A 298 9.53 3.41 -15.06
N GLY A 299 8.64 3.29 -14.07
CA GLY A 299 8.36 2.04 -13.39
C GLY A 299 7.77 0.99 -14.34
N ARG A 300 7.71 -0.27 -13.89
CA ARG A 300 7.22 -1.38 -14.71
C ARG A 300 5.71 -1.27 -14.96
N THR A 301 5.32 -0.73 -16.11
CA THR A 301 3.94 -0.42 -16.49
C THR A 301 2.96 -1.58 -16.22
N GLU A 302 3.29 -2.79 -16.67
CA GLU A 302 2.41 -3.97 -16.50
C GLU A 302 2.19 -4.35 -15.02
N SER A 303 3.18 -4.13 -14.15
CA SER A 303 3.03 -4.36 -12.71
C SER A 303 2.19 -3.27 -12.04
N ILE A 304 2.25 -2.02 -12.54
CA ILE A 304 1.50 -0.88 -12.02
C ILE A 304 0.02 -0.97 -12.43
N LEU A 305 -0.23 -1.21 -13.71
CA LEU A 305 -1.58 -1.28 -14.30
C LEU A 305 -2.27 -2.62 -14.07
N MET A 306 -1.61 -3.58 -13.41
CA MET A 306 -2.25 -4.79 -12.88
C MET A 306 -3.48 -4.43 -12.03
N SER A 307 -3.44 -3.31 -11.31
CA SER A 307 -4.53 -2.78 -10.50
C SER A 307 -5.81 -2.45 -11.26
N LEU A 308 -5.78 -2.39 -12.60
CA LEU A 308 -6.96 -2.12 -13.40
C LEU A 308 -7.77 -3.41 -13.63
N PRO A 309 -9.11 -3.37 -13.48
CA PRO A 309 -9.98 -4.53 -13.69
C PRO A 309 -9.98 -5.00 -15.14
N ALA A 310 -10.39 -6.26 -15.37
CA ALA A 310 -10.45 -6.85 -16.71
C ALA A 310 -11.50 -6.17 -17.62
N GLU A 311 -12.65 -5.83 -17.04
CA GLU A 311 -13.76 -5.21 -17.76
C GLU A 311 -14.32 -4.02 -16.99
N VAL A 312 -14.62 -2.95 -17.73
CA VAL A 312 -15.19 -1.70 -17.23
C VAL A 312 -16.19 -1.13 -18.20
N ARG A 313 -17.12 -0.33 -17.68
CA ARG A 313 -18.10 0.38 -18.49
C ARG A 313 -18.19 1.84 -18.05
N TRP A 314 -18.35 2.73 -19.03
CA TRP A 314 -18.78 4.11 -18.79
C TRP A 314 -20.07 4.36 -19.54
N GLY A 315 -20.98 5.10 -18.91
CA GLY A 315 -22.25 5.54 -19.49
C GLY A 315 -22.45 7.01 -19.20
N TYR A 316 -22.86 7.78 -20.22
CA TYR A 316 -23.13 9.21 -20.08
C TYR A 316 -24.33 9.43 -19.15
N ASP A 317 -24.15 10.30 -18.15
CA ASP A 317 -25.12 10.62 -17.08
C ASP A 317 -25.83 9.40 -16.45
N TRP A 318 -25.17 8.24 -16.43
CA TRP A 318 -25.74 7.04 -15.83
C TRP A 318 -25.91 7.26 -14.32
N LYS A 319 -27.09 6.92 -13.81
CA LYS A 319 -27.45 6.93 -12.40
C LYS A 319 -28.23 5.66 -12.09
N PRO A 320 -28.07 5.07 -10.90
CA PRO A 320 -28.92 3.95 -10.49
C PRO A 320 -30.35 4.44 -10.25
N GLU A 321 -31.32 3.56 -10.47
CA GLU A 321 -32.72 3.86 -10.17
C GLU A 321 -32.89 4.06 -8.64
N PRO A 322 -33.60 5.10 -8.18
CA PRO A 322 -33.82 5.34 -6.75
C PRO A 322 -34.45 4.15 -6.04
N GLY A 323 -34.08 3.92 -4.77
CA GLY A 323 -34.63 2.82 -3.97
C GLY A 323 -34.10 1.43 -4.33
N THR A 324 -33.13 1.33 -5.24
CA THR A 324 -32.46 0.07 -5.59
C THR A 324 -31.20 -0.18 -4.74
N PRO A 325 -30.73 -1.44 -4.65
CA PRO A 325 -29.43 -1.74 -4.03
C PRO A 325 -28.26 -0.95 -4.66
N GLU A 326 -28.32 -0.69 -5.97
CA GLU A 326 -27.34 0.09 -6.71
C GLU A 326 -27.29 1.56 -6.25
N ALA A 327 -28.46 2.17 -6.01
CA ALA A 327 -28.54 3.54 -5.47
C ALA A 327 -28.07 3.59 -4.01
N ARG A 328 -28.46 2.57 -3.22
CA ARG A 328 -28.05 2.45 -1.81
C ARG A 328 -26.54 2.42 -1.64
N LEU A 329 -25.77 1.88 -2.60
CA LEU A 329 -24.31 1.91 -2.54
C LEU A 329 -23.78 3.33 -2.32
N THR A 330 -24.17 4.28 -3.17
CA THR A 330 -23.71 5.67 -3.10
C THR A 330 -24.42 6.51 -2.04
N GLU A 331 -25.71 6.24 -1.79
CA GLU A 331 -26.52 7.00 -0.82
C GLU A 331 -26.22 6.63 0.63
N TYR A 332 -25.82 5.37 0.88
CA TYR A 332 -25.57 4.86 2.22
C TYR A 332 -24.10 4.49 2.40
N PHE A 333 -23.58 3.54 1.64
CA PHE A 333 -22.28 2.93 1.95
C PHE A 333 -21.09 3.84 1.65
N LEU A 334 -21.13 4.60 0.56
CA LEU A 334 -20.05 5.48 0.14
C LEU A 334 -20.24 6.91 0.68
N THR A 335 -20.34 7.05 2.01
CA THR A 335 -20.58 8.34 2.70
C THR A 335 -19.66 8.60 3.90
N ASP A 336 -18.44 8.05 3.88
CA ASP A 336 -17.42 8.19 4.94
C ASP A 336 -17.90 7.80 6.36
N ARG A 337 -18.81 6.83 6.43
CA ARG A 337 -19.48 6.42 7.68
C ARG A 337 -18.50 5.90 8.73
N ASP A 338 -18.87 6.11 10.00
CA ASP A 338 -18.28 5.36 11.11
C ASP A 338 -18.99 4.01 11.24
N TRP A 339 -18.34 2.97 10.72
CA TRP A 339 -18.85 1.60 10.74
C TRP A 339 -18.87 0.96 12.12
N LEU A 340 -18.13 1.51 13.08
CA LEU A 340 -18.05 0.98 14.45
C LEU A 340 -18.82 1.85 15.45
N ALA A 341 -19.57 2.86 14.98
CA ALA A 341 -20.40 3.68 15.83
C ALA A 341 -21.38 2.82 16.65
N GLY A 342 -21.29 2.90 17.98
CA GLY A 342 -22.14 2.15 18.90
C GLY A 342 -21.72 0.69 19.15
N GLN A 343 -20.57 0.26 18.63
CA GLN A 343 -19.93 -1.00 19.04
C GLN A 343 -19.13 -0.78 20.33
N PRO A 344 -19.10 -1.76 21.25
CA PRO A 344 -18.33 -1.66 22.51
C PRO A 344 -16.81 -1.63 22.31
#